data_AF-A0AAJ1W737-F1
#
_entry.id   AF-A0AAJ1W737-F1
#
_cell.length_a   1.000
_cell.length_b   1.000
_cell.length_c   1.000
_cell.angle_alpha   90.00
_cell.angle_beta   90.00
_cell.angle_gamma   90.00
#
_symmetry.space_group_name_H-M   'P 1'
#
loop_
_entity.id
_entity.type
_entity.pdbx_description
1 polymer ?
#
loop_
_entity_poly.entity_id
_entity_poly.type
_entity_poly.pdbx_seq_one_letter_code
_entity_poly.pdbx_strand_id
1 'polypeptide(L)'
;MAHELDITTGADGNAHVSFANSRSDHWHRLGQSVGHAMTAREALDAAHLAGWNVRKMPLQVPQEPIIGDTGVTTPPPLAVPDFYATMRTNPINGALDVLGVVGTKYEPVQNEASCDLLDALVDESGAHFETAGALRGGRETFVTMKLPNSIVFDGRDGSKDRTELYLASLNSHDGSSKFTFLVTPIRIVCANTQSAALRDAKASWGIRHTGGARAAIQEARNALKLTWRYVEAFEAEAAALYARPMDTDEVRSFANTLLEVQSAPSVATARHRRERAAGIVTRWTSSPTITPIAGTRWAAYNAVTEYLDHYVPVRGARSSSAANESRALRNIASAGSAQSLKAQAFRLLQTL
;
A
#
# COMPACT_ATOMS: atom_id res chain seq x y z
N MET A 1 14.13 -2.21 11.26
CA MET A 1 13.50 -2.27 9.93
C MET A 1 12.80 -0.94 9.72
N ALA A 2 13.08 -0.22 8.64
CA ALA A 2 12.46 1.08 8.42
C ALA A 2 11.04 0.85 7.88
N HIS A 3 10.02 1.11 8.70
CA HIS A 3 8.65 1.29 8.22
C HIS A 3 8.55 2.45 7.21
N GLU A 4 9.62 3.24 7.12
CA GLU A 4 9.74 4.52 6.42
C GLU A 4 8.62 5.48 6.77
N LEU A 5 7.98 5.28 7.93
CA LEU A 5 7.09 6.28 8.50
C LEU A 5 7.91 7.54 8.79
N ASP A 6 7.31 8.68 8.51
CA ASP A 6 7.86 9.96 8.91
C ASP A 6 7.91 10.05 10.44
N ILE A 7 9.10 10.31 10.98
CA ILE A 7 9.35 10.43 12.41
C ILE A 7 10.04 11.77 12.63
N THR A 8 9.44 12.59 13.49
CA THR A 8 9.99 13.89 13.88
C THR A 8 10.21 13.93 15.37
N THR A 9 11.38 14.42 15.80
CA THR A 9 11.61 14.73 17.22
C THR A 9 10.91 16.04 17.57
N GLY A 10 10.01 15.98 18.55
CA GLY A 10 9.27 17.13 19.05
C GLY A 10 10.11 18.01 19.99
N ALA A 11 9.57 19.17 20.36
CA ALA A 11 10.19 20.05 21.34
C ALA A 11 10.32 19.40 22.74
N ASP A 12 9.53 18.36 23.01
CA ASP A 12 9.60 17.52 24.20
C ASP A 12 10.76 16.51 24.17
N GLY A 13 11.53 16.45 23.07
CA GLY A 13 12.64 15.51 22.88
C GLY A 13 12.20 14.10 22.50
N ASN A 14 10.90 13.84 22.37
CA ASN A 14 10.37 12.53 22.01
C ASN A 14 10.20 12.40 20.49
N ALA A 15 10.30 11.17 19.99
CA ALA A 15 10.02 10.86 18.59
C ALA A 15 8.51 10.70 18.39
N HIS A 16 7.95 11.52 17.51
CA HIS A 16 6.56 11.48 17.09
C HIS A 16 6.48 10.87 15.69
N VAL A 17 5.55 9.94 15.50
CA VAL A 17 5.38 9.22 14.23
C VAL A 17 4.13 9.73 13.53
N SER A 18 4.26 10.20 12.30
CA SER A 18 3.16 10.72 11.49
C SER A 18 2.33 9.55 10.92
N PHE A 19 1.50 8.95 11.77
CA PHE A 19 0.62 7.83 11.43
C PHE A 19 -0.56 7.75 12.39
N ALA A 20 -1.76 7.51 11.85
CA ALA A 20 -2.95 7.20 12.61
C ALA A 20 -3.65 5.96 12.07
N ASN A 21 -4.34 5.26 12.98
CA ASN A 21 -5.27 4.21 12.63
C ASN A 21 -6.56 4.30 13.48
N SER A 22 -7.63 3.72 12.95
CA SER A 22 -8.93 3.59 13.61
C SER A 22 -9.00 2.46 14.63
N ARG A 23 -8.04 1.53 14.65
CA ARG A 23 -8.09 0.32 15.49
C ARG A 23 -7.38 0.52 16.83
N SER A 24 -7.76 -0.29 17.82
CA SER A 24 -7.04 -0.36 19.10
C SER A 24 -5.80 -1.26 19.02
N ASP A 25 -5.69 -2.12 18.00
CA ASP A 25 -4.58 -3.03 17.77
C ASP A 25 -3.83 -2.72 16.46
N HIS A 26 -2.60 -2.20 16.57
CA HIS A 26 -1.71 -2.07 15.43
C HIS A 26 -0.41 -2.83 15.63
N TRP A 27 -0.09 -3.65 14.63
CA TRP A 27 0.96 -4.65 14.68
C TRP A 27 2.36 -4.07 14.96
N HIS A 28 2.63 -2.82 14.55
CA HIS A 28 3.90 -2.15 14.78
C HIS A 28 3.91 -1.26 16.04
N ARG A 29 2.75 -0.98 16.66
CA ARG A 29 2.62 -0.12 17.86
C ARG A 29 3.26 1.28 17.72
N LEU A 30 3.25 1.83 16.50
CA LEU A 30 3.76 3.19 16.19
C LEU A 30 2.60 4.11 15.79
N GLY A 31 2.73 5.41 16.05
CA GLY A 31 1.68 6.40 15.75
C GLY A 31 0.49 6.31 16.70
N GLN A 32 -0.60 6.98 16.33
CA GLN A 32 -1.79 7.13 17.17
C GLN A 32 -2.89 6.13 16.79
N SER A 33 -3.56 5.59 17.81
CA SER A 33 -4.76 4.77 17.66
C SER A 33 -5.96 5.55 18.15
N VAL A 34 -6.88 5.84 17.24
CA VAL A 34 -8.08 6.64 17.52
C VAL A 34 -9.17 5.78 18.18
N GLY A 35 -9.27 4.50 17.82
CA GLY A 35 -10.19 3.54 18.43
C GLY A 35 -11.62 3.56 17.87
N HIS A 36 -11.91 4.44 16.90
CA HIS A 36 -13.13 4.49 16.12
C HIS A 36 -12.84 4.89 14.67
N ALA A 37 -13.86 4.78 13.81
CA ALA A 37 -13.78 5.22 12.43
C ALA A 37 -13.55 6.74 12.38
N MET A 38 -12.48 7.18 11.74
CA MET A 38 -12.07 8.58 11.76
C MET A 38 -12.90 9.43 10.80
N THR A 39 -13.12 10.69 11.17
CA THR A 39 -13.44 11.78 10.24
C THR A 39 -12.19 12.20 9.47
N ALA A 40 -12.36 12.94 8.36
CA ALA A 40 -11.25 13.55 7.63
C ALA A 40 -10.35 14.39 8.55
N ARG A 41 -10.96 15.16 9.47
CA ARG A 41 -10.23 16.02 10.41
C ARG A 41 -9.44 15.20 11.42
N GLU A 42 -10.04 14.19 12.04
CA GLU A 42 -9.33 13.31 12.98
C GLU A 42 -8.18 12.57 12.30
N ALA A 43 -8.37 12.10 11.07
CA ALA A 43 -7.30 11.44 10.31
C ALA A 43 -6.11 12.39 10.06
N LEU A 44 -6.39 13.64 9.68
CA LEU A 44 -5.34 14.66 9.48
C LEU A 44 -4.61 15.01 10.78
N ASP A 45 -5.35 15.21 11.87
CA ASP A 45 -4.78 15.63 13.15
C ASP A 45 -3.98 14.50 13.81
N ALA A 46 -4.58 13.30 13.92
CA ALA A 46 -3.96 12.17 14.58
C ALA A 46 -2.73 11.64 13.83
N ALA A 47 -2.72 11.75 12.50
CA ALA A 47 -1.58 11.33 11.68
C ALA A 47 -0.52 12.43 11.48
N HIS A 48 -0.69 13.59 12.12
CA HIS A 48 0.17 14.77 11.93
C HIS A 48 0.30 15.17 10.45
N LEU A 49 -0.81 15.22 9.73
CA LEU A 49 -0.88 15.61 8.31
C LEU A 49 -1.47 17.01 8.09
N ALA A 50 -2.10 17.59 9.11
CA ALA A 50 -2.66 18.94 9.07
C ALA A 50 -1.57 20.02 9.12
N GLY A 51 -1.80 21.14 8.42
CA GLY A 51 -1.04 22.37 8.57
C GLY A 51 0.35 22.37 7.93
N TRP A 52 0.63 21.41 7.03
CA TRP A 52 1.94 21.28 6.40
C TRP A 52 2.32 22.48 5.54
N ASN A 53 1.34 23.19 4.97
CA ASN A 53 1.55 24.35 4.10
C ASN A 53 2.63 24.07 3.04
N VAL A 54 2.44 22.99 2.26
CA VAL A 54 3.43 22.52 1.30
C VAL A 54 3.53 23.53 0.16
N ARG A 55 4.73 24.03 -0.09
CA ARG A 55 4.97 25.13 -1.04
C ARG A 55 6.30 24.98 -1.77
N LYS A 56 6.38 25.61 -2.95
CA LYS A 56 7.61 25.70 -3.73
C LYS A 56 8.43 26.89 -3.27
N MET A 57 9.73 26.69 -3.08
CA MET A 57 10.71 27.76 -2.89
C MET A 57 11.76 27.68 -4.01
N PRO A 58 12.20 28.82 -4.60
CA PRO A 58 13.21 28.81 -5.64
C PRO A 58 14.47 28.09 -5.19
N LEU A 59 14.99 27.17 -6.02
CA LEU A 59 16.27 26.53 -5.73
C LEU A 59 17.41 27.50 -6.01
N GLN A 60 18.37 27.57 -5.10
CA GLN A 60 19.45 28.54 -5.14
C GLN A 60 20.81 27.87 -4.92
N VAL A 61 21.83 28.31 -5.64
CA VAL A 61 23.22 27.90 -5.47
C VAL A 61 23.97 29.01 -4.74
N PRO A 62 24.54 28.74 -3.54
CA PRO A 62 25.34 29.74 -2.84
C PRO A 62 26.60 30.08 -3.63
N GLN A 63 27.01 31.34 -3.58
CA GLN A 63 28.27 31.79 -4.17
C GLN A 63 29.34 31.95 -3.09
N GLU A 64 30.59 31.66 -3.44
CA GLU A 64 31.72 31.81 -2.51
C GLU A 64 31.95 33.29 -2.16
N PRO A 65 32.32 33.60 -0.92
CA PRO A 65 32.72 34.96 -0.56
C PRO A 65 33.96 35.40 -1.35
N ILE A 66 33.90 36.60 -1.92
CA ILE A 66 35.00 37.24 -2.62
C ILE A 66 35.78 38.08 -1.62
N ILE A 67 37.07 37.77 -1.45
CA ILE A 67 38.00 38.56 -0.64
C ILE A 67 38.64 39.60 -1.55
N GLY A 68 38.39 40.87 -1.27
CA GLY A 68 39.01 42.00 -1.97
C GLY A 68 39.71 42.95 -1.01
N ASP A 69 40.37 43.96 -1.58
CA ASP A 69 41.19 44.93 -0.83
C ASP A 69 40.41 45.75 0.21
N THR A 70 39.07 45.76 0.12
CA THR A 70 38.16 46.47 1.02
C THR A 70 37.38 45.57 1.99
N GLY A 71 37.62 44.25 1.96
CA GLY A 71 36.99 43.28 2.85
C GLY A 71 36.41 42.05 2.14
N VAL A 72 35.55 41.30 2.85
CA VAL A 72 34.88 40.11 2.34
C VAL A 72 33.47 40.47 1.89
N THR A 73 33.13 40.20 0.63
CA THR A 73 31.78 40.37 0.08
C THR A 73 31.20 39.02 -0.33
N THR A 74 29.96 38.73 0.03
CA THR A 74 29.27 37.50 -0.40
C THR A 74 28.25 37.86 -1.48
N PRO A 75 28.45 37.44 -2.74
CA PRO A 75 27.47 37.68 -3.79
C PRO A 75 26.12 37.00 -3.47
N PRO A 76 24.99 37.56 -3.94
CA PRO A 76 23.70 36.92 -3.75
C PRO A 76 23.67 35.55 -4.42
N PRO A 77 22.97 34.54 -3.88
CA PRO A 77 22.95 33.22 -4.47
C PRO A 77 22.31 33.22 -5.87
N LEU A 78 22.78 32.31 -6.75
CA LEU A 78 22.25 32.16 -8.10
C LEU A 78 20.99 31.31 -8.07
N ALA A 79 19.88 31.82 -8.59
CA ALA A 79 18.68 31.00 -8.78
C ALA A 79 18.91 29.95 -9.86
N VAL A 80 18.48 28.71 -9.63
CA VAL A 80 18.43 27.66 -10.65
C VAL A 80 17.13 27.83 -11.44
N PRO A 81 17.17 28.27 -12.71
CA PRO A 81 15.95 28.53 -13.48
C PRO A 81 15.07 27.29 -13.58
N ASP A 82 13.75 27.45 -13.45
CA ASP A 82 12.74 26.39 -13.56
C ASP A 82 12.77 25.26 -12.52
N PHE A 83 13.65 25.32 -11.51
CA PHE A 83 13.74 24.35 -10.42
C PHE A 83 13.39 24.96 -9.06
N TYR A 84 12.62 24.19 -8.29
CA TYR A 84 12.10 24.60 -6.98
C TYR A 84 12.27 23.47 -5.98
N ALA A 85 12.62 23.80 -4.74
CA ALA A 85 12.49 22.88 -3.63
C ALA A 85 11.03 22.88 -3.14
N THR A 86 10.42 21.71 -2.94
CA THR A 86 9.18 21.60 -2.19
C THR A 86 9.48 21.53 -0.71
N MET A 87 8.78 22.34 0.08
CA MET A 87 9.00 22.45 1.51
C MET A 87 7.68 22.35 2.26
N ARG A 88 7.69 21.72 3.44
CA ARG A 88 6.60 21.81 4.42
C ARG A 88 7.04 22.60 5.65
N THR A 89 6.06 23.18 6.33
CA THR A 89 6.17 23.47 7.75
C THR A 89 5.87 22.18 8.50
N ASN A 90 6.85 21.64 9.21
CA ASN A 90 6.70 20.42 9.97
C ASN A 90 5.66 20.64 11.09
N PRO A 91 4.59 19.83 11.16
CA PRO A 91 3.48 20.08 12.08
C PRO A 91 3.82 19.78 13.56
N ILE A 92 4.93 19.08 13.82
CA ILE A 92 5.32 18.65 15.17
C ILE A 92 6.30 19.65 15.79
N ASN A 93 7.29 20.14 15.04
CA ASN A 93 8.33 21.02 15.56
C ASN A 93 8.35 22.43 14.91
N GLY A 94 7.50 22.69 13.92
CA GLY A 94 7.41 23.97 13.23
C GLY A 94 8.57 24.28 12.27
N ALA A 95 9.57 23.40 12.16
CA ALA A 95 10.73 23.60 11.30
C ALA A 95 10.34 23.49 9.82
N LEU A 96 11.19 24.02 8.93
CA LEU A 96 11.03 23.83 7.50
C LEU A 96 11.76 22.56 7.05
N ASP A 97 11.00 21.61 6.51
CA ASP A 97 11.57 20.40 5.92
C ASP A 97 11.58 20.50 4.40
N VAL A 98 12.70 20.14 3.77
CA VAL A 98 12.80 19.97 2.32
C VAL A 98 12.31 18.57 1.95
N LEU A 99 11.31 18.49 1.09
CA LEU A 99 10.71 17.24 0.65
C LEU A 99 11.33 16.75 -0.66
N GLY A 100 11.54 17.64 -1.63
CA GLY A 100 12.15 17.27 -2.91
C GLY A 100 12.42 18.46 -3.81
N VAL A 101 12.82 18.17 -5.06
CA VAL A 101 13.06 19.16 -6.11
C VAL A 101 12.11 18.90 -7.26
N VAL A 102 11.41 19.94 -7.69
CA VAL A 102 10.36 19.87 -8.72
C VAL A 102 10.53 20.99 -9.76
N GLY A 103 9.90 20.80 -10.92
CA GLY A 103 9.89 21.78 -12.00
C GLY A 103 8.76 22.82 -11.90
N THR A 104 8.78 23.80 -12.79
CA THR A 104 7.82 24.91 -12.88
C THR A 104 6.35 24.47 -12.87
N LYS A 105 6.01 23.39 -13.59
CA LYS A 105 4.64 22.90 -13.74
C LYS A 105 4.08 22.17 -12.51
N TYR A 106 4.92 21.81 -11.55
CA TYR A 106 4.47 21.08 -10.37
C TYR A 106 3.67 21.98 -9.43
N GLU A 107 2.50 21.52 -9.01
CA GLU A 107 1.63 22.16 -8.03
C GLU A 107 1.29 21.18 -6.91
N PRO A 108 1.65 21.49 -5.64
CA PRO A 108 1.35 20.61 -4.51
C PRO A 108 -0.16 20.43 -4.32
N VAL A 109 -0.60 19.19 -4.11
CA VAL A 109 -1.93 18.89 -3.60
C VAL A 109 -1.83 18.82 -2.08
N GLN A 110 -2.50 19.74 -1.37
CA GLN A 110 -2.45 19.76 0.10
C GLN A 110 -3.13 18.51 0.70
N ASN A 111 -2.69 18.10 1.89
CA ASN A 111 -3.26 16.94 2.59
C ASN A 111 -4.73 17.21 2.93
N GLU A 112 -5.06 18.45 3.30
CA GLU A 112 -6.42 18.93 3.54
C GLU A 112 -7.29 18.78 2.30
N ALA A 113 -6.82 19.28 1.15
CA ALA A 113 -7.56 19.15 -0.11
C ALA A 113 -7.75 17.68 -0.53
N SER A 114 -6.79 16.81 -0.21
CA SER A 114 -6.90 15.37 -0.44
C SER A 114 -7.97 14.74 0.47
N CYS A 115 -8.04 15.16 1.73
CA CYS A 115 -9.03 14.67 2.68
C CYS A 115 -10.43 15.23 2.40
N ASP A 116 -10.57 16.48 2.00
CA ASP A 116 -11.85 17.08 1.59
C ASP A 116 -12.46 16.32 0.40
N LEU A 117 -11.61 15.90 -0.55
CA LEU A 117 -12.01 15.04 -1.65
C LEU A 117 -12.51 13.68 -1.17
N LEU A 118 -11.78 13.05 -0.25
CA LEU A 118 -12.17 11.77 0.36
C LEU A 118 -13.45 11.89 1.19
N ASP A 119 -13.64 12.99 1.90
CA ASP A 119 -14.82 13.27 2.72
C ASP A 119 -16.06 13.45 1.84
N ALA A 120 -15.94 14.17 0.72
CA ALA A 120 -17.00 14.26 -0.27
C ALA A 120 -17.40 12.91 -0.90
N LEU A 121 -16.60 11.86 -0.70
CA LEU A 121 -16.88 10.49 -1.14
C LEU A 121 -17.46 9.64 -0.01
N VAL A 122 -17.30 10.02 1.26
CA VAL A 122 -17.91 9.33 2.41
C VAL A 122 -19.43 9.23 2.23
N ASP A 123 -20.08 10.36 1.92
CA ASP A 123 -21.54 10.44 1.78
C ASP A 123 -22.09 9.56 0.65
N GLU A 124 -21.32 9.36 -0.42
CA GLU A 124 -21.73 8.57 -1.59
C GLU A 124 -21.40 7.08 -1.45
N SER A 125 -20.35 6.75 -0.69
CA SER A 125 -19.81 5.39 -0.63
C SER A 125 -20.06 4.68 0.69
N GLY A 126 -20.43 5.38 1.76
CA GLY A 126 -20.45 4.84 3.13
C GLY A 126 -19.07 4.43 3.64
N ALA A 127 -17.99 4.87 2.99
CA ALA A 127 -16.63 4.56 3.40
C ALA A 127 -16.20 5.44 4.59
N HIS A 128 -15.33 4.92 5.44
CA HIS A 128 -14.81 5.65 6.60
C HIS A 128 -13.29 5.63 6.65
N PHE A 129 -12.66 6.69 7.17
CA PHE A 129 -11.21 6.77 7.28
C PHE A 129 -10.70 5.72 8.28
N GLU A 130 -9.77 4.87 7.82
CA GLU A 130 -9.21 3.74 8.60
C GLU A 130 -7.75 4.00 8.97
N THR A 131 -6.92 4.45 8.03
CA THR A 131 -5.52 4.79 8.31
C THR A 131 -5.09 6.03 7.55
N ALA A 132 -4.16 6.78 8.12
CA ALA A 132 -3.49 7.88 7.44
C ALA A 132 -2.05 7.97 7.92
N GLY A 133 -1.15 8.47 7.08
CA GLY A 133 0.23 8.68 7.50
C GLY A 133 1.13 9.30 6.45
N ALA A 134 2.34 9.63 6.89
CA ALA A 134 3.41 10.14 6.04
C ALA A 134 4.56 9.14 5.96
N LEU A 135 5.22 9.12 4.82
CA LEU A 135 6.28 8.19 4.48
C LEU A 135 7.52 8.91 3.94
N ARG A 136 8.65 8.22 4.01
CA ARG A 136 9.95 8.64 3.45
C ARG A 136 10.35 10.05 3.91
N GLY A 137 10.17 10.34 5.19
CA GLY A 137 10.46 11.66 5.77
C GLY A 137 9.50 12.76 5.31
N GLY A 138 8.23 12.41 5.09
CA GLY A 138 7.20 13.37 4.69
C GLY A 138 7.07 13.60 3.18
N ARG A 139 7.90 12.94 2.35
CA ARG A 139 7.83 13.10 0.89
C ARG A 139 6.56 12.53 0.29
N GLU A 140 6.00 11.51 0.92
CA GLU A 140 4.75 10.89 0.50
C GLU A 140 3.77 10.86 1.66
N THR A 141 2.49 10.94 1.35
CA THR A 141 1.40 10.76 2.32
C THR A 141 0.38 9.79 1.76
N PHE A 142 -0.31 9.08 2.65
CA PHE A 142 -1.40 8.21 2.29
C PHE A 142 -2.57 8.37 3.22
N VAL A 143 -3.76 8.09 2.70
CA VAL A 143 -4.99 7.90 3.46
C VAL A 143 -5.68 6.65 2.91
N THR A 144 -6.15 5.77 3.79
CA THR A 144 -7.02 4.66 3.41
C THR A 144 -8.38 4.79 4.10
N MET A 145 -9.42 4.59 3.31
CA MET A 145 -10.79 4.51 3.77
C MET A 145 -11.27 3.08 3.63
N LYS A 146 -11.84 2.50 4.68
CA LYS A 146 -12.52 1.22 4.61
C LYS A 146 -13.84 1.40 3.89
N LEU A 147 -14.08 0.60 2.85
CA LEU A 147 -15.36 0.57 2.13
C LEU A 147 -16.40 -0.23 2.96
N PRO A 148 -17.70 0.07 2.87
CA PRO A 148 -18.72 -0.65 3.65
C PRO A 148 -18.94 -2.08 3.13
N ASN A 149 -18.74 -2.28 1.83
CA ASN A 149 -18.85 -3.59 1.20
C ASN A 149 -17.54 -4.35 1.35
N SER A 150 -17.67 -5.58 1.84
CA SER A 150 -16.58 -6.55 1.94
C SER A 150 -17.00 -7.79 1.16
N ILE A 151 -16.03 -8.50 0.59
CA ILE A 151 -16.31 -9.79 -0.04
C ILE A 151 -16.43 -10.80 1.11
N VAL A 152 -17.58 -11.46 1.21
CA VAL A 152 -17.87 -12.40 2.29
C VAL A 152 -18.30 -13.73 1.71
N PHE A 153 -17.59 -14.79 2.07
CA PHE A 153 -17.98 -16.16 1.79
C PHE A 153 -18.37 -16.87 3.08
N ASP A 154 -19.55 -17.47 3.11
CA ASP A 154 -20.02 -18.24 4.27
C ASP A 154 -19.30 -19.59 4.30
N GLY A 155 -18.52 -19.81 5.34
CA GLY A 155 -17.83 -21.06 5.59
C GLY A 155 -18.79 -22.18 5.98
N ARG A 156 -18.38 -23.43 5.75
CA ARG A 156 -19.17 -24.64 6.04
C ARG A 156 -19.49 -24.81 7.53
N ASP A 157 -18.69 -24.20 8.39
CA ASP A 157 -18.84 -24.18 9.84
C ASP A 157 -19.65 -22.98 10.37
N GLY A 158 -20.24 -22.17 9.47
CA GLY A 158 -20.96 -20.95 9.81
C GLY A 158 -20.07 -19.73 10.07
N SER A 159 -18.74 -19.87 9.96
CA SER A 159 -17.83 -18.72 9.98
C SER A 159 -17.92 -17.95 8.66
N LYS A 160 -17.34 -16.73 8.62
CA LYS A 160 -17.36 -15.86 7.44
C LYS A 160 -15.93 -15.55 7.03
N ASP A 161 -15.53 -16.00 5.85
CA ASP A 161 -14.28 -15.55 5.22
C ASP A 161 -14.52 -14.15 4.64
N ARG A 162 -13.96 -13.13 5.30
CA ARG A 162 -14.19 -11.72 5.00
C ARG A 162 -12.92 -11.08 4.44
N THR A 163 -13.00 -10.61 3.20
CA THR A 163 -12.00 -9.74 2.60
C THR A 163 -12.50 -8.30 2.62
N GLU A 164 -11.87 -7.49 3.47
CA GLU A 164 -12.12 -6.05 3.55
C GLU A 164 -11.49 -5.33 2.36
N LEU A 165 -12.17 -4.29 1.87
CA LEU A 165 -11.70 -3.46 0.77
C LEU A 165 -11.49 -2.03 1.23
N TYR A 166 -10.45 -1.41 0.69
CA TYR A 166 -10.05 -0.05 1.03
C TYR A 166 -9.92 0.79 -0.23
N LEU A 167 -10.40 2.03 -0.16
CA LEU A 167 -9.99 3.09 -1.06
C LEU A 167 -8.75 3.76 -0.49
N ALA A 168 -7.63 3.67 -1.20
CA ALA A 168 -6.39 4.35 -0.85
C ALA A 168 -6.17 5.57 -1.73
N SER A 169 -5.81 6.69 -1.10
CA SER A 169 -5.32 7.93 -1.72
C SER A 169 -3.85 8.10 -1.37
N LEU A 170 -3.01 8.26 -2.39
CA LEU A 170 -1.57 8.34 -2.27
C LEU A 170 -1.09 9.64 -2.91
N ASN A 171 -0.31 10.42 -2.17
CA ASN A 171 0.14 11.73 -2.59
C ASN A 171 1.65 11.84 -2.44
N SER A 172 2.31 12.48 -3.40
CA SER A 172 3.74 12.74 -3.39
C SER A 172 3.96 14.24 -3.41
N HIS A 173 4.71 14.72 -2.42
CA HIS A 173 5.10 16.13 -2.28
C HIS A 173 6.45 16.43 -2.92
N ASP A 174 7.20 15.41 -3.33
CA ASP A 174 8.48 15.51 -4.05
C ASP A 174 8.35 15.34 -5.57
N GLY A 175 7.13 15.13 -6.09
CA GLY A 175 6.85 14.94 -7.51
C GLY A 175 7.28 13.58 -8.07
N SER A 176 7.69 12.63 -7.22
CA SER A 176 8.08 11.27 -7.62
C SER A 176 6.92 10.44 -8.17
N SER A 177 5.68 10.78 -7.82
CA SER A 177 4.49 10.12 -8.33
C SER A 177 3.33 11.10 -8.53
N LYS A 178 2.28 10.60 -9.19
CA LYS A 178 1.01 11.30 -9.33
C LYS A 178 0.20 11.16 -8.06
N PHE A 179 -0.70 12.10 -7.80
CA PHE A 179 -1.75 11.91 -6.83
C PHE A 179 -2.66 10.76 -7.29
N THR A 180 -2.68 9.66 -6.55
CA THR A 180 -3.19 8.37 -7.02
C THR A 180 -4.27 7.82 -6.11
N PHE A 181 -5.40 7.44 -6.69
CA PHE A 181 -6.43 6.65 -6.04
C PHE A 181 -6.37 5.21 -6.51
N LEU A 182 -6.62 4.27 -5.61
CA LEU A 182 -6.75 2.86 -5.94
C LEU A 182 -7.64 2.14 -4.94
N VAL A 183 -8.33 1.10 -5.38
CA VAL A 183 -8.97 0.16 -4.44
C VAL A 183 -8.13 -1.09 -4.30
N THR A 184 -7.99 -1.52 -3.05
CA THR A 184 -7.12 -2.62 -2.67
C THR A 184 -7.69 -3.36 -1.45
N PRO A 185 -7.48 -4.68 -1.35
CA PRO A 185 -7.72 -5.41 -0.09
C PRO A 185 -6.61 -5.15 0.95
N ILE A 186 -5.57 -4.38 0.61
CA ILE A 186 -4.42 -4.12 1.47
C ILE A 186 -4.65 -2.83 2.26
N ARG A 187 -4.78 -2.96 3.58
CA ARG A 187 -4.74 -1.81 4.48
C ARG A 187 -3.32 -1.25 4.57
N ILE A 188 -3.12 -0.01 4.13
CA ILE A 188 -1.80 0.63 4.13
C ILE A 188 -1.49 1.17 5.54
N VAL A 189 -0.32 0.81 6.05
CA VAL A 189 0.20 1.21 7.37
C VAL A 189 1.67 1.60 7.35
N CYS A 190 2.36 1.31 6.24
CA CYS A 190 3.77 1.65 6.02
C CYS A 190 4.12 1.64 4.52
N ALA A 191 5.31 2.10 4.15
CA ALA A 191 5.77 2.18 2.76
C ALA A 191 5.74 0.84 2.01
N ASN A 192 6.00 -0.24 2.74
CA ASN A 192 5.92 -1.62 2.25
C ASN A 192 4.49 -1.96 1.80
N THR A 193 3.50 -1.74 2.66
CA THR A 193 2.09 -1.99 2.32
C THR A 193 1.55 -1.06 1.23
N GLN A 194 2.01 0.19 1.18
CA GLN A 194 1.68 1.10 0.07
C GLN A 194 2.21 0.56 -1.27
N SER A 195 3.45 0.10 -1.28
CA SER A 195 4.09 -0.45 -2.48
C SER A 195 3.36 -1.71 -2.98
N ALA A 196 2.86 -2.56 -2.07
CA ALA A 196 2.02 -3.71 -2.45
C ALA A 196 0.69 -3.24 -3.04
N ALA A 197 0.01 -2.31 -2.37
CA ALA A 197 -1.27 -1.78 -2.81
C ALA A 197 -1.19 -1.18 -4.23
N LEU A 198 -0.18 -0.35 -4.50
CA LEU A 198 0.08 0.23 -5.82
C LEU A 198 0.31 -0.81 -6.91
N ARG A 199 1.06 -1.88 -6.60
CA ARG A 199 1.44 -2.88 -7.60
C ARG A 199 0.29 -3.84 -7.93
N ASP A 200 -0.52 -4.20 -6.93
CA ASP A 200 -1.71 -5.06 -7.09
C ASP A 200 -2.94 -4.31 -7.63
N ALA A 201 -2.94 -2.98 -7.61
CA ALA A 201 -4.06 -2.17 -8.03
C ALA A 201 -4.42 -2.40 -9.52
N LYS A 202 -5.50 -3.14 -9.75
CA LYS A 202 -6.10 -3.27 -11.09
C LYS A 202 -7.01 -2.08 -11.44
N ALA A 203 -7.58 -1.45 -10.42
CA ALA A 203 -8.28 -0.18 -10.53
C ALA A 203 -7.44 0.88 -9.81
N SER A 204 -6.65 1.62 -10.58
CA SER A 204 -5.93 2.80 -10.12
C SER A 204 -6.13 3.97 -11.07
N TRP A 205 -6.10 5.18 -10.51
CA TRP A 205 -6.23 6.42 -11.26
C TRP A 205 -5.28 7.46 -10.70
N GLY A 206 -4.50 8.09 -11.58
CA GLY A 206 -3.49 9.05 -11.19
C GLY A 206 -3.70 10.41 -11.84
N ILE A 207 -3.80 11.45 -11.02
CA ILE A 207 -3.88 12.84 -11.45
C ILE A 207 -2.50 13.48 -11.38
N ARG A 208 -2.12 14.19 -12.44
CA ARG A 208 -0.86 14.93 -12.48
C ARG A 208 -0.92 16.16 -11.58
N HIS A 209 0.19 16.48 -10.92
CA HIS A 209 0.39 17.69 -10.12
C HIS A 209 0.57 18.95 -11.00
N THR A 210 -0.29 19.18 -12.00
CA THR A 210 -0.09 20.25 -13.01
C THR A 210 -1.29 21.15 -13.26
N GLY A 211 -2.40 20.99 -12.54
CA GLY A 211 -3.64 21.74 -12.76
C GLY A 211 -4.42 22.09 -11.49
N GLY A 212 -3.74 22.08 -10.34
CA GLY A 212 -4.33 22.34 -9.03
C GLY A 212 -5.30 21.27 -8.51
N ALA A 213 -5.69 21.41 -7.25
CA ALA A 213 -6.56 20.45 -6.56
C ALA A 213 -7.95 20.30 -7.20
N ARG A 214 -8.49 21.36 -7.83
CA ARG A 214 -9.87 21.37 -8.34
C ARG A 214 -10.08 20.48 -9.57
N ALA A 215 -9.14 20.45 -10.51
CA ALA A 215 -9.20 19.54 -11.65
C ALA A 215 -9.03 18.08 -11.21
N ALA A 216 -8.19 17.84 -10.20
CA ALA A 216 -7.96 16.53 -9.61
C ALA A 216 -9.22 15.90 -8.99
N ILE A 217 -10.02 16.71 -8.31
CA ILE A 217 -11.25 16.28 -7.63
C ILE A 217 -12.29 15.69 -8.59
N GLN A 218 -12.52 16.33 -9.75
CA GLN A 218 -13.53 15.85 -10.71
C GLN A 218 -13.09 14.57 -11.41
N GLU A 219 -11.80 14.44 -11.73
CA GLU A 219 -11.24 13.22 -12.31
C GLU A 219 -11.27 12.04 -11.32
N ALA A 220 -10.94 12.29 -10.06
CA ALA A 220 -11.02 11.30 -8.99
C ALA A 220 -12.44 10.72 -8.84
N ARG A 221 -13.47 11.58 -8.85
CA ARG A 221 -14.88 11.15 -8.78
C ARG A 221 -15.27 10.21 -9.92
N ASN A 222 -14.85 10.50 -11.15
CA ASN A 222 -15.13 9.65 -12.30
C ASN A 222 -14.39 8.31 -12.23
N ALA A 223 -13.13 8.34 -11.77
CA ALA A 223 -12.32 7.15 -11.60
C ALA A 223 -12.90 6.18 -10.57
N LEU A 224 -13.46 6.71 -9.47
CA LEU A 224 -14.05 5.90 -8.41
C LEU A 224 -15.31 5.16 -8.86
N LYS A 225 -16.13 5.75 -9.72
CA LYS A 225 -17.27 5.05 -10.34
C LYS A 225 -16.83 3.81 -11.14
N LEU A 226 -15.64 3.84 -11.75
CA LEU A 226 -15.09 2.69 -12.47
C LEU A 226 -14.54 1.62 -11.51
N THR A 227 -14.12 2.02 -10.32
CA THR A 227 -13.52 1.12 -9.34
C THR A 227 -14.53 0.13 -8.75
N TRP A 228 -15.79 0.54 -8.54
CA TRP A 228 -16.85 -0.35 -8.08
C TRP A 228 -17.11 -1.52 -9.03
N ARG A 229 -17.10 -1.25 -10.34
CA ARG A 229 -17.24 -2.30 -11.37
C ARG A 229 -16.12 -3.33 -11.32
N TYR A 230 -14.91 -2.91 -10.96
CA TYR A 230 -13.78 -3.84 -10.80
C TYR A 230 -13.94 -4.71 -9.56
N VAL A 231 -14.39 -4.13 -8.44
CA VAL A 231 -14.67 -4.88 -7.21
C VAL A 231 -15.75 -5.93 -7.45
N GLU A 232 -16.86 -5.54 -8.09
CA GLU A 232 -17.94 -6.46 -8.46
C GLU A 232 -17.44 -7.60 -9.37
N ALA A 233 -16.60 -7.29 -10.35
CA ALA A 233 -16.01 -8.30 -11.23
C ALA A 233 -15.09 -9.27 -10.47
N PHE A 234 -14.24 -8.75 -9.57
CA PHE A 234 -13.36 -9.59 -8.76
C PHE A 234 -14.16 -10.46 -7.77
N GLU A 235 -15.19 -9.90 -7.14
CA GLU A 235 -16.11 -10.65 -6.29
C GLU A 235 -16.80 -11.76 -7.07
N ALA A 236 -17.29 -11.49 -8.29
CA ALA A 236 -17.90 -12.50 -9.14
C ALA A 236 -16.92 -13.64 -9.50
N GLU A 237 -15.67 -13.32 -9.81
CA GLU A 237 -14.63 -14.34 -10.09
C GLU A 237 -14.28 -15.15 -8.83
N ALA A 238 -14.14 -14.50 -7.68
CA ALA A 238 -13.89 -15.18 -6.41
C ALA A 238 -15.07 -16.07 -5.99
N ALA A 239 -16.31 -15.60 -6.16
CA ALA A 239 -17.54 -16.36 -5.93
C ALA A 239 -17.62 -17.58 -6.88
N ALA A 240 -17.21 -17.43 -8.14
CA ALA A 240 -17.15 -18.54 -9.09
C ALA A 240 -16.13 -19.62 -8.66
N LEU A 241 -14.99 -19.22 -8.09
CA LEU A 241 -14.04 -20.16 -7.49
C LEU A 241 -14.61 -20.81 -6.21
N TYR A 242 -15.33 -20.05 -5.39
CA TYR A 242 -15.94 -20.55 -4.16
C TYR A 242 -17.04 -21.59 -4.45
N ALA A 243 -17.87 -21.36 -5.47
CA ALA A 243 -18.96 -22.25 -5.84
C ALA A 243 -18.48 -23.58 -6.45
N ARG A 244 -17.23 -23.65 -6.94
CA ARG A 244 -16.69 -24.87 -7.57
C ARG A 244 -16.02 -25.76 -6.53
N PRO A 245 -16.49 -27.01 -6.35
CA PRO A 245 -15.83 -27.96 -5.46
C PRO A 245 -14.43 -28.30 -5.97
N MET A 246 -13.56 -28.65 -5.04
CA MET A 246 -12.24 -29.19 -5.34
C MET A 246 -11.87 -30.22 -4.27
N ASP A 247 -11.34 -31.36 -4.67
CA ASP A 247 -10.89 -32.41 -3.75
C ASP A 247 -9.36 -32.41 -3.52
N THR A 248 -8.90 -33.31 -2.66
CA THR A 248 -7.50 -33.42 -2.26
C THR A 248 -6.58 -33.90 -3.40
N ASP A 249 -7.09 -34.71 -4.33
CA ASP A 249 -6.30 -35.20 -5.47
C ASP A 249 -6.21 -34.12 -6.55
N GLU A 250 -7.30 -33.39 -6.78
CA GLU A 250 -7.34 -32.21 -7.66
C GLU A 250 -6.37 -31.14 -7.17
N VAL A 251 -6.37 -30.77 -5.87
CA VAL A 251 -5.46 -29.73 -5.36
C VAL A 251 -3.99 -30.17 -5.43
N ARG A 252 -3.72 -31.47 -5.26
CA ARG A 252 -2.37 -32.04 -5.42
C ARG A 252 -1.90 -31.94 -6.86
N SER A 253 -2.76 -32.28 -7.82
CA SER A 253 -2.49 -32.13 -9.25
C SER A 253 -2.25 -30.67 -9.62
N PHE A 254 -3.14 -29.79 -9.19
CA PHE A 254 -3.04 -28.34 -9.35
C PHE A 254 -1.73 -27.78 -8.82
N ALA A 255 -1.35 -28.09 -7.57
CA ALA A 255 -0.13 -27.57 -6.96
C ALA A 255 1.14 -28.03 -7.70
N ASN A 256 1.15 -29.27 -8.21
CA ASN A 256 2.25 -29.78 -9.03
C ASN A 256 2.34 -29.06 -10.38
N THR A 257 1.20 -28.78 -11.01
CA THR A 257 1.14 -28.02 -12.28
C THR A 257 1.58 -26.57 -12.07
N LEU A 258 1.04 -25.89 -11.06
CA LEU A 258 1.39 -24.50 -10.72
C LEU A 258 2.89 -24.33 -10.47
N LEU A 259 3.53 -25.31 -9.82
CA LEU A 259 4.96 -25.28 -9.53
C LEU A 259 5.82 -25.99 -10.57
N GLU A 260 5.25 -26.36 -11.71
CA GLU A 260 5.95 -26.93 -12.86
C GLU A 260 6.78 -28.18 -12.48
N VAL A 261 6.25 -29.04 -11.62
CA VAL A 261 7.00 -30.19 -11.08
C VAL A 261 7.49 -31.13 -12.19
N GLN A 262 6.66 -31.34 -13.21
CA GLN A 262 6.95 -32.28 -14.30
C GLN A 262 7.97 -31.74 -15.32
N SER A 263 8.05 -30.41 -15.49
CA SER A 263 9.00 -29.76 -16.41
C SER A 263 10.30 -29.33 -15.71
N ALA A 264 10.61 -29.89 -14.53
CA ALA A 264 11.81 -29.57 -13.80
C ALA A 264 13.08 -30.06 -14.53
N PRO A 265 14.12 -29.22 -14.69
CA PRO A 265 15.32 -29.56 -15.46
C PRO A 265 16.24 -30.57 -14.76
N SER A 266 15.98 -30.89 -13.48
CA SER A 266 16.77 -31.86 -12.71
C SER A 266 15.92 -32.55 -11.63
N VAL A 267 16.38 -33.72 -11.18
CA VAL A 267 15.76 -34.45 -10.06
C VAL A 267 15.74 -33.61 -8.77
N ALA A 268 16.81 -32.86 -8.50
CA ALA A 268 16.89 -31.99 -7.33
C ALA A 268 15.86 -30.84 -7.41
N THR A 269 15.72 -30.23 -8.59
CA THR A 269 14.72 -29.18 -8.83
C THR A 269 13.30 -29.73 -8.72
N ALA A 270 13.05 -30.94 -9.26
CA ALA A 270 11.76 -31.61 -9.16
C ALA A 270 11.39 -31.90 -7.69
N ARG A 271 12.35 -32.41 -6.90
CA ARG A 271 12.17 -32.66 -5.46
C ARG A 271 11.81 -31.38 -4.72
N HIS A 272 12.55 -30.29 -4.93
CA HIS A 272 12.27 -29.00 -4.30
C HIS A 272 10.89 -28.44 -4.70
N ARG A 273 10.50 -28.55 -5.98
CA ARG A 273 9.16 -28.13 -6.45
C ARG A 273 8.06 -28.98 -5.80
N ARG A 274 8.25 -30.30 -5.64
CA ARG A 274 7.32 -31.20 -4.94
C ARG A 274 7.18 -30.86 -3.46
N GLU A 275 8.28 -30.56 -2.77
CA GLU A 275 8.24 -30.13 -1.36
C GLU A 275 7.41 -28.85 -1.20
N ARG A 276 7.56 -27.89 -2.12
CA ARG A 276 6.74 -26.68 -2.13
C ARG A 276 5.27 -26.99 -2.43
N ALA A 277 4.98 -27.88 -3.38
CA ALA A 277 3.61 -28.31 -3.68
C ALA A 277 2.95 -29.00 -2.47
N ALA A 278 3.69 -29.89 -1.79
CA ALA A 278 3.24 -30.51 -0.55
C ALA A 278 2.96 -29.49 0.56
N GLY A 279 3.76 -28.42 0.64
CA GLY A 279 3.50 -27.30 1.55
C GLY A 279 2.15 -26.63 1.29
N ILE A 280 1.79 -26.39 0.02
CA ILE A 280 0.47 -25.85 -0.37
C ILE A 280 -0.65 -26.82 0.03
N VAL A 281 -0.52 -28.11 -0.32
CA VAL A 281 -1.50 -29.14 0.03
C VAL A 281 -1.69 -29.24 1.55
N THR A 282 -0.62 -29.10 2.33
CA THR A 282 -0.71 -29.10 3.80
C THR A 282 -1.53 -27.91 4.33
N ARG A 283 -1.46 -26.73 3.69
CA ARG A 283 -2.30 -25.59 4.06
C ARG A 283 -3.76 -25.85 3.72
N TRP A 284 -4.01 -26.40 2.53
CA TRP A 284 -5.34 -26.82 2.12
C TRP A 284 -5.99 -27.79 3.11
N THR A 285 -5.26 -28.80 3.59
CA THR A 285 -5.83 -29.85 4.46
C THR A 285 -5.94 -29.47 5.92
N SER A 286 -5.13 -28.53 6.40
CA SER A 286 -4.85 -28.41 7.84
C SER A 286 -4.78 -26.97 8.36
N SER A 287 -4.88 -25.96 7.50
CA SER A 287 -4.82 -24.57 7.94
C SER A 287 -6.15 -24.13 8.56
N PRO A 288 -6.12 -23.52 9.78
CA PRO A 288 -7.32 -22.96 10.40
C PRO A 288 -7.97 -21.85 9.55
N THR A 289 -7.18 -21.09 8.78
CA THR A 289 -7.69 -20.02 7.90
C THR A 289 -8.39 -20.55 6.65
N ILE A 290 -8.13 -21.80 6.26
CA ILE A 290 -8.72 -22.45 5.08
C ILE A 290 -9.90 -23.34 5.44
N THR A 291 -9.92 -23.87 6.67
CA THR A 291 -10.95 -24.79 7.17
C THR A 291 -12.39 -24.31 6.89
N PRO A 292 -12.73 -23.02 7.13
CA PRO A 292 -14.05 -22.48 6.80
C PRO A 292 -14.51 -22.71 5.35
N ILE A 293 -13.60 -22.49 4.41
CA ILE A 293 -13.87 -22.47 2.96
C ILE A 293 -13.43 -23.77 2.28
N ALA A 294 -13.11 -24.81 3.07
CA ALA A 294 -12.51 -26.05 2.59
C ALA A 294 -13.32 -26.73 1.48
N GLY A 295 -12.62 -27.43 0.60
CA GLY A 295 -13.24 -28.17 -0.51
C GLY A 295 -13.77 -27.30 -1.64
N THR A 296 -13.32 -26.04 -1.75
CA THR A 296 -13.65 -25.11 -2.84
C THR A 296 -12.41 -24.65 -3.56
N ARG A 297 -12.48 -24.24 -4.83
CA ARG A 297 -11.28 -23.70 -5.51
C ARG A 297 -10.78 -22.40 -4.89
N TRP A 298 -11.66 -21.65 -4.24
CA TRP A 298 -11.27 -20.48 -3.44
C TRP A 298 -10.35 -20.87 -2.27
N ALA A 299 -10.61 -21.98 -1.58
CA ALA A 299 -9.68 -22.50 -0.56
C ALA A 299 -8.31 -22.87 -1.14
N ALA A 300 -8.23 -23.29 -2.40
CA ALA A 300 -6.98 -23.72 -3.02
C ALA A 300 -6.13 -22.50 -3.37
N TYR A 301 -6.80 -21.43 -3.85
CA TYR A 301 -6.16 -20.13 -4.03
C TYR A 301 -5.62 -19.60 -2.70
N ASN A 302 -6.43 -19.62 -1.62
CA ASN A 302 -5.99 -19.14 -0.32
C ASN A 302 -4.87 -20.00 0.30
N ALA A 303 -4.86 -21.31 0.06
CA ALA A 303 -3.75 -22.17 0.48
C ALA A 303 -2.42 -21.80 -0.23
N VAL A 304 -2.49 -21.41 -1.52
CA VAL A 304 -1.34 -20.90 -2.27
C VAL A 304 -0.88 -19.56 -1.69
N THR A 305 -1.79 -18.61 -1.47
CA THR A 305 -1.43 -17.29 -0.93
C THR A 305 -0.80 -17.43 0.45
N GLU A 306 -1.41 -18.19 1.35
CA GLU A 306 -0.90 -18.44 2.70
C GLU A 306 0.49 -19.09 2.67
N TYR A 307 0.68 -20.12 1.82
CA TYR A 307 1.97 -20.77 1.68
C TYR A 307 3.06 -19.81 1.20
N LEU A 308 2.78 -19.05 0.14
CA LEU A 308 3.72 -18.07 -0.41
C LEU A 308 4.05 -16.98 0.61
N ASP A 309 3.05 -16.57 1.40
CA ASP A 309 3.18 -15.40 2.26
C ASP A 309 3.81 -15.72 3.60
N HIS A 310 3.59 -16.91 4.14
CA HIS A 310 3.96 -17.25 5.51
C HIS A 310 4.90 -18.45 5.62
N TYR A 311 5.00 -19.31 4.61
CA TYR A 311 5.67 -20.61 4.77
C TYR A 311 6.79 -20.89 3.77
N VAL A 312 6.82 -20.22 2.62
CA VAL A 312 7.91 -20.40 1.64
C VAL A 312 9.28 -20.19 2.31
N PRO A 313 10.22 -21.12 2.20
CA PRO A 313 11.55 -20.95 2.81
C PRO A 313 12.27 -19.70 2.28
N VAL A 314 12.90 -18.97 3.20
CA VAL A 314 13.75 -17.81 2.88
C VAL A 314 15.20 -18.21 3.14
N ARG A 315 16.05 -18.14 2.11
CA ARG A 315 17.48 -18.41 2.25
C ARG A 315 18.15 -17.29 3.06
N GLY A 316 19.02 -17.67 4.00
CA GLY A 316 19.85 -16.73 4.76
C GLY A 316 19.14 -15.98 5.89
N ALA A 317 17.87 -16.27 6.16
CA ALA A 317 17.16 -15.69 7.30
C ALA A 317 17.72 -16.26 8.62
N ARG A 318 18.22 -15.37 9.49
CA ARG A 318 18.82 -15.74 10.79
C ARG A 318 17.80 -15.93 11.91
N SER A 319 16.54 -15.54 11.69
CA SER A 319 15.43 -15.70 12.64
C SER A 319 14.09 -15.84 11.90
N SER A 320 13.06 -16.32 12.61
CA SER A 320 11.69 -16.39 12.10
C SER A 320 11.14 -15.01 11.72
N SER A 321 11.45 -13.98 12.50
CA SER A 321 11.09 -12.58 12.20
C SER A 321 11.72 -12.11 10.88
N ALA A 322 13.02 -12.34 10.68
CA ALA A 322 13.71 -11.97 9.44
C ALA A 322 13.18 -12.75 8.22
N ALA A 323 12.77 -14.01 8.41
CA ALA A 323 12.14 -14.79 7.35
C ALA A 323 10.76 -14.22 6.98
N ASN A 324 9.93 -13.89 7.97
CA ASN A 324 8.61 -13.29 7.73
C ASN A 324 8.72 -11.93 7.04
N GLU A 325 9.67 -11.09 7.45
CA GLU A 325 9.95 -9.82 6.78
C GLU A 325 10.34 -10.04 5.32
N SER A 326 11.26 -10.96 5.05
CA SER A 326 11.72 -11.25 3.69
C SER A 326 10.59 -11.79 2.79
N ARG A 327 9.66 -12.57 3.35
CA ARG A 327 8.46 -13.02 2.63
C ARG A 327 7.54 -11.84 2.33
N ALA A 328 7.24 -11.01 3.33
CA ALA A 328 6.42 -9.82 3.12
C ALA A 328 6.99 -8.93 2.02
N LEU A 329 8.30 -8.66 2.03
CA LEU A 329 9.00 -7.91 0.98
C LEU A 329 8.89 -8.58 -0.40
N ARG A 330 9.06 -9.91 -0.48
CA ARG A 330 8.89 -10.65 -1.74
C ARG A 330 7.46 -10.57 -2.27
N ASN A 331 6.46 -10.66 -1.39
CA ASN A 331 5.07 -10.53 -1.77
C ASN A 331 4.81 -9.13 -2.31
N ILE A 332 5.30 -8.10 -1.61
CA ILE A 332 5.21 -6.71 -2.08
C ILE A 332 5.90 -6.51 -3.42
N ALA A 333 7.05 -7.15 -3.65
CA ALA A 333 7.79 -7.03 -4.91
C ALA A 333 7.13 -7.75 -6.09
N SER A 334 6.38 -8.84 -5.82
CA SER A 334 5.75 -9.69 -6.84
C SER A 334 4.23 -9.47 -7.02
N ALA A 335 3.60 -8.82 -6.05
CA ALA A 335 2.20 -8.41 -5.99
C ALA A 335 1.76 -7.68 -7.27
N GLY A 336 1.07 -8.34 -8.20
CA GLY A 336 0.47 -7.66 -9.35
C GLY A 336 1.21 -7.88 -10.66
N SER A 337 2.34 -8.58 -10.63
CA SER A 337 2.88 -9.19 -11.84
C SER A 337 1.87 -10.20 -12.38
N ALA A 338 1.47 -10.05 -13.65
CA ALA A 338 0.65 -11.04 -14.34
C ALA A 338 1.33 -12.42 -14.38
N GLN A 339 2.66 -12.45 -14.22
CA GLN A 339 3.48 -13.66 -14.15
C GLN A 339 3.72 -14.14 -12.71
N SER A 340 3.19 -13.47 -11.67
CA SER A 340 3.32 -13.94 -10.29
C SER A 340 2.64 -15.30 -10.11
N LEU A 341 3.17 -16.13 -9.20
CA LEU A 341 2.57 -17.43 -8.88
C LEU A 341 1.13 -17.30 -8.37
N LYS A 342 0.79 -16.21 -7.66
CA LYS A 342 -0.60 -15.94 -7.24
C LYS A 342 -1.52 -15.69 -8.42
N ALA A 343 -1.11 -14.84 -9.36
CA ALA A 343 -1.89 -14.56 -10.56
C ALA A 343 -2.03 -15.80 -11.48
N GLN A 344 -0.98 -16.62 -11.57
CA GLN A 344 -1.03 -17.90 -12.28
C GLN A 344 -1.98 -18.90 -11.60
N ALA A 345 -1.89 -19.03 -10.26
CA ALA A 345 -2.77 -19.88 -9.47
C ALA A 345 -4.24 -19.53 -9.68
N PHE A 346 -4.57 -18.24 -9.58
CA PHE A 346 -5.94 -17.75 -9.78
C PHE A 346 -6.47 -18.10 -11.18
N ARG A 347 -5.69 -17.85 -12.24
CA ARG A 347 -6.08 -18.20 -13.61
C ARG A 347 -6.27 -19.70 -13.83
N LEU A 348 -5.34 -20.52 -13.34
CA LEU A 348 -5.43 -21.98 -13.48
C LEU A 348 -6.71 -22.51 -12.80
N LEU A 349 -7.06 -21.99 -11.62
CA LEU A 349 -8.26 -22.41 -10.89
C LEU A 349 -9.58 -22.02 -11.59
N GLN A 350 -9.56 -20.99 -12.44
CA GLN A 350 -10.72 -20.61 -13.26
C GLN A 350 -10.97 -21.62 -14.40
N THR A 351 -9.93 -22.26 -14.92
CA THR A 351 -9.97 -23.13 -16.11
C THR A 351 -10.00 -24.63 -15.84
N LEU A 352 -9.62 -25.05 -14.62
CA LEU A 352 -9.88 -26.42 -14.17
C LEU A 352 -11.37 -26.72 -14.20
#